data_AF-A0A952YWD5-F1
#
_entry.id   AF-A0A952YWD5-F1
#
_cell.length_a   1.000
_cell.length_b   1.000
_cell.length_c   1.000
_cell.angle_alpha   90.00
_cell.angle_beta   90.00
_cell.angle_gamma   90.00
#
_symmetry.space_group_name_H-M   'P 1'
#
loop_
_entity.id
_entity.type
_entity.pdbx_description
1 polymer ?
#
loop_
_entity_poly.entity_id
_entity_poly.type
_entity_poly.pdbx_seq_one_letter_code
_entity_poly.pdbx_strand_id
1 'polypeptide(L)' 'LDGPVLDMVRDALGSRAARERGLFRPAAVERLLAAPAEHITPLRGSKLWQVALLELWLQARGL' A
#
# COMPACT_ATOMS: atom_id res chain seq x y z
N LEU A 1 -0.80 -2.37 -11.40
CA LEU A 1 0.12 -1.52 -10.61
C LEU A 1 1.44 -2.19 -10.79
N ASP A 2 2.31 -1.62 -11.61
CA ASP A 2 3.44 -2.35 -12.17
C ASP A 2 4.69 -1.46 -12.20
N GLY A 3 5.86 -2.09 -12.11
CA GLY A 3 7.16 -1.42 -12.17
C GLY A 3 7.39 -0.41 -11.03
N PRO A 4 7.93 0.78 -11.31
CA PRO A 4 8.45 1.70 -10.28
C PRO A 4 7.38 2.21 -9.30
N VAL A 5 6.11 2.21 -9.70
CA VAL A 5 5.00 2.58 -8.82
C VAL A 5 4.76 1.49 -7.77
N LEU A 6 4.90 0.22 -8.13
CA LEU A 6 4.73 -0.89 -7.19
C LEU A 6 5.85 -0.91 -6.16
N ASP A 7 7.08 -0.58 -6.57
CA ASP A 7 8.23 -0.49 -5.66
C ASP A 7 8.04 0.65 -4.65
N MET A 8 7.62 1.83 -5.12
CA MET A 8 7.27 2.96 -4.24
C MET A 8 6.18 2.58 -3.22
N VAL A 9 5.15 1.85 -3.66
CA VAL A 9 4.08 1.37 -2.78
C VAL A 9 4.60 0.36 -1.75
N ARG A 10 5.48 -0.55 -2.17
CA ARG A 10 6.11 -1.54 -1.29
C ARG A 10 6.96 -0.85 -0.23
N ASP A 11 7.72 0.16 -0.60
CA ASP A 11 8.55 0.93 0.33
C ASP A 11 7.70 1.75 1.30
N ALA A 12 6.67 2.42 0.81
CA ALA A 12 5.77 3.22 1.65
C ALA A 12 5.07 2.35 2.70
N LEU A 13 4.49 1.22 2.31
CA LEU A 13 3.77 0.31 3.22
C LEU A 13 4.72 -0.57 4.06
N GLY A 14 5.95 -0.79 3.61
CA GLY A 14 6.99 -1.50 4.33
C GLY A 14 7.79 -0.62 5.29
N SER A 15 7.58 0.69 5.25
CA SER A 15 8.34 1.67 6.03
C SER A 15 8.17 1.45 7.53
N ARG A 16 9.16 1.91 8.30
CA ARG A 16 9.09 1.89 9.77
C ARG A 16 7.87 2.67 10.28
N ALA A 17 7.58 3.83 9.68
CA ALA A 17 6.43 4.66 10.05
C ALA A 17 5.10 3.91 9.86
N ALA A 18 4.93 3.20 8.74
CA ALA A 18 3.74 2.40 8.47
C ALA A 18 3.55 1.27 9.51
N ARG A 19 4.64 0.61 9.88
CA ARG A 19 4.65 -0.47 10.88
C ARG A 19 4.36 0.03 12.28
N GLU A 20 5.00 1.12 12.70
CA GLU A 20 4.80 1.73 14.03
C GLU A 20 3.36 2.25 14.19
N ARG A 21 2.74 2.72 13.11
CA ARG A 21 1.35 3.16 13.14
C ARG A 21 0.35 2.02 13.31
N GLY A 22 0.69 0.81 12.87
CA GLY A 22 -0.14 -0.38 13.05
C GLY A 22 -1.50 -0.35 12.34
N LEU A 23 -1.72 0.56 11.36
CA LEU A 23 -3.00 0.68 10.65
C LEU A 23 -3.28 -0.48 9.69
N PHE A 24 -2.23 -1.11 9.17
CA PHE A 24 -2.34 -2.18 8.19
C PHE A 24 -1.87 -3.50 8.78
N ARG A 25 -2.65 -4.56 8.56
CA ARG A 25 -2.24 -5.91 8.94
C ARG A 25 -1.15 -6.38 7.97
N PRO A 26 0.05 -6.76 8.43
CA PRO A 26 1.16 -7.15 7.54
C PRO A 26 0.75 -8.24 6.53
N ALA A 27 0.06 -9.29 7.00
CA ALA A 27 -0.43 -10.37 6.15
C ALA A 27 -1.47 -9.93 5.09
N ALA A 28 -2.18 -8.82 5.32
CA ALA A 28 -3.08 -8.26 4.31
C ALA A 28 -2.30 -7.48 3.24
N VAL A 29 -1.32 -6.68 3.66
CA VAL A 29 -0.44 -5.92 2.76
C VAL A 29 0.38 -6.87 1.87
N GLU A 30 0.96 -7.93 2.46
CA GLU A 30 1.72 -8.93 1.71
C GLU A 30 0.87 -9.61 0.63
N ARG A 31 -0.38 -9.98 0.94
CA ARG A 31 -1.31 -10.56 -0.06
C ARG A 31 -1.63 -9.58 -1.19
N LEU A 32 -1.83 -8.30 -0.86
CA LEU A 32 -2.08 -7.26 -1.86
C LEU A 32 -0.86 -7.00 -2.75
N LEU A 33 0.35 -7.03 -2.18
CA LEU A 33 1.62 -6.88 -2.89
C LEU A 33 2.00 -8.11 -3.72
N ALA A 34 1.57 -9.31 -3.31
CA ALA A 34 1.85 -10.56 -4.03
C ALA A 34 1.06 -10.68 -5.34
N ALA A 35 -0.18 -10.15 -5.38
CA ALA A 35 -1.00 -10.16 -6.58
C ALA A 35 -1.69 -8.80 -6.83
N PRO A 36 -0.94 -7.73 -7.15
CA PRO A 36 -1.48 -6.37 -7.27
C PRO A 36 -2.57 -6.21 -8.34
N ALA A 37 -2.47 -7.00 -9.41
CA ALA A 37 -3.41 -6.99 -10.53
C ALA A 37 -4.70 -7.78 -10.27
N GLU A 38 -4.69 -8.71 -9.31
CA GLU A 38 -5.86 -9.52 -8.95
C GLU A 38 -6.79 -8.80 -7.94
N HIS A 39 -6.24 -7.82 -7.21
CA HIS A 39 -6.96 -7.08 -6.18
C HIS A 39 -7.59 -5.78 -6.70
N ILE A 40 -8.34 -5.89 -7.78
CA ILE A 40 -9.08 -4.79 -8.37
C ILE A 40 -10.51 -4.76 -7.81
N THR A 41 -10.95 -3.58 -7.37
CA THR A 41 -12.33 -3.34 -6.94
C THR A 41 -13.29 -3.42 -8.13
N PRO A 42 -14.61 -3.63 -7.91
CA PRO A 42 -15.60 -3.62 -8.99
C PRO A 42 -15.58 -2.34 -9.84
N LEU A 43 -15.11 -1.24 -9.25
CA LEU A 43 -14.93 0.06 -9.89
C LEU A 43 -13.59 0.22 -10.63
N ARG A 44 -12.87 -0.88 -10.90
CA ARG A 44 -11.55 -0.91 -11.54
C ARG A 44 -10.42 -0.17 -10.80
N GLY A 45 -10.64 0.18 -9.53
CA GLY A 45 -9.59 0.76 -8.66
C GLY A 45 -8.76 -0.31 -7.98
N SER A 46 -7.44 -0.13 -7.91
CA SER A 46 -6.55 -1.04 -7.17
C SER A 46 -6.70 -0.84 -5.67
N LYS A 47 -7.06 -1.89 -4.92
CA LYS A 47 -7.12 -1.85 -3.45
C LYS A 47 -5.76 -1.52 -2.84
N LEU A 48 -4.70 -2.03 -3.45
CA LEU A 48 -3.33 -1.75 -3.04
C LEU A 48 -3.02 -0.25 -3.17
N TRP A 49 -3.47 0.40 -4.25
CA TRP A 49 -3.29 1.84 -4.41
C TRP A 49 -4.00 2.65 -3.34
N GLN A 50 -5.23 2.29 -2.96
CA GLN A 50 -5.97 3.01 -1.92
C GLN A 50 -5.24 2.98 -0.57
N VAL A 51 -4.72 1.81 -0.21
CA VAL A 51 -3.96 1.61 1.03
C VAL A 51 -2.63 2.37 0.98
N ALA A 52 -1.93 2.29 -0.15
CA ALA A 52 -0.68 3.01 -0.35
C ALA A 52 -0.84 4.53 -0.35
N LEU A 53 -1.91 5.05 -0.97
CA LEU A 53 -2.20 6.48 -1.02
C LEU A 53 -2.44 7.05 0.38
N LEU A 54 -3.16 6.32 1.23
CA LEU A 54 -3.35 6.71 2.62
C LEU A 54 -2.00 6.78 3.36
N GLU A 55 -1.16 5.77 3.21
CA GLU A 55 0.15 5.75 3.88
C GLU A 55 1.08 6.87 3.37
N LEU A 56 1.14 7.09 2.06
CA LEU A 56 1.89 8.19 1.45
C LEU A 56 1.41 9.54 1.95
N TRP A 57 0.09 9.72 2.10
CA TRP A 57 -0.47 10.95 2.67
C TRP A 57 -0.08 11.13 4.14
N LEU A 58 -0.11 10.07 4.95
CA LEU A 58 0.31 10.12 6.36
C LEU A 58 1.79 10.50 6.49
N GLN A 59 2.66 9.87 5.69
CA GLN A 59 4.09 10.18 5.64
C GLN A 59 4.34 11.61 5.18
N ALA A 60 3.63 12.09 4.15
CA ALA A 60 3.75 13.47 3.67
C ALA A 60 3.31 14.51 4.70
N ARG A 61 2.45 14.14 5.65
CA ARG A 61 2.00 15.00 6.75
C ARG A 61 2.89 14.90 7.99
N GLY A 62 3.95 14.09 7.94
CA GLY A 62 4.86 13.85 9.06
C GLY A 62 4.18 13.17 10.25
N LEU A 63 3.05 12.51 10.00
CA LEU A 63 2.33 11.74 11.01
C LEU A 63 2.97 10.38 11.16
#